data_AF-A0A2V8BI06-F1
#
_entry.id   AF-A0A2V8BI06-F1
#
_cell.length_a   1.000
_cell.length_b   1.000
_cell.length_c   1.000
_cell.angle_alpha   90.00
_cell.angle_beta   90.00
_cell.angle_gamma   90.00
#
_symmetry.space_group_name_H-M   'P 1'
#
loop_
_entity.id
_entity.type
_entity.pdbx_description
1 polymer ?
#
loop_
_entity_poly.entity_id
_entity_poly.type
_entity_poly.pdbx_seq_one_letter_code
_entity_poly.pdbx_strand_id
1 'polypeptide(L)'
;MRILAGRDENPDRHPRSAGSMMESGSEHARRLLAKHFGPTRLVSAPSLSRPGRAVYLKLECELPTGSFKVRGALYSLSVNLERRALGEVVAASTGNHGAAVAYAARLLGLQATIFLPEHPNPVKAARIADLAAKI
;
A
#
# COMPACT_ATOMS: atom_id res chain seq x y z
N MET A 1 56.85 -1.59 14.24
CA MET A 1 55.59 -2.29 13.95
C MET A 1 54.75 -1.38 13.03
N ARG A 2 54.80 -1.60 11.72
CA ARG A 2 54.09 -0.83 10.68
C ARG A 2 52.75 -1.52 10.39
N ILE A 3 51.66 -0.77 10.34
CA ILE A 3 50.39 -1.24 9.73
C ILE A 3 50.16 -0.40 8.48
N LEU A 4 50.16 -1.08 7.33
CA LEU A 4 49.94 -0.50 6.01
C LEU A 4 48.44 -0.22 5.81
N ALA A 5 48.11 0.99 5.39
CA ALA A 5 46.78 1.34 4.90
C ALA A 5 46.54 0.62 3.56
N GLY A 6 45.64 -0.37 3.56
CA GLY A 6 45.18 -1.02 2.35
C GLY A 6 44.36 -0.05 1.49
N ARG A 7 44.71 0.06 0.21
CA ARG A 7 43.90 0.75 -0.80
C ARG A 7 42.67 -0.11 -1.08
N ASP A 8 41.49 0.44 -0.82
CA ASP A 8 40.21 -0.17 -1.14
C ASP A 8 39.92 0.03 -2.65
N GLU A 9 40.53 -0.81 -3.48
CA GLU A 9 40.22 -0.89 -4.90
C GLU A 9 39.10 -1.93 -5.10
N ASN A 10 37.85 -1.47 -4.93
CA ASN A 10 36.69 -2.25 -5.32
C ASN A 10 36.30 -1.90 -6.78
N PRO A 11 36.48 -2.82 -7.74
CA PRO A 11 36.20 -2.59 -9.17
C PRO A 11 34.71 -2.50 -9.53
N ASP A 12 33.79 -2.75 -8.59
CA ASP A 12 32.33 -2.73 -8.83
C ASP A 12 31.64 -1.38 -8.55
N ARG A 13 32.40 -0.31 -8.29
CA ARG A 13 31.81 1.03 -8.13
C ARG A 13 31.30 1.56 -9.47
N HIS A 14 29.99 1.39 -9.69
CA HIS A 14 29.27 2.10 -10.74
C HIS A 14 29.43 3.62 -10.52
N PRO A 15 29.77 4.40 -11.57
CA PRO A 15 29.88 5.84 -11.45
C PRO A 15 28.51 6.42 -11.08
N ARG A 16 28.45 7.20 -9.98
CA ARG A 16 27.27 7.99 -9.65
C ARG A 16 27.16 9.11 -10.69
N SER A 17 26.32 8.92 -11.70
CA SER A 17 25.98 9.99 -12.64
C SER A 17 25.28 11.12 -11.88
N ALA A 18 25.72 12.35 -12.13
CA ALA A 18 25.05 13.55 -11.68
C ALA A 18 23.76 13.76 -12.49
N GLY A 19 22.65 14.07 -11.81
CA GLY A 19 21.58 14.88 -12.41
C GLY A 19 20.23 14.24 -12.79
N SER A 20 19.76 13.18 -12.13
CA SER A 20 18.30 12.95 -12.04
C SER A 20 17.92 12.72 -10.58
N MET A 21 17.04 13.56 -10.04
CA MET A 21 16.52 13.38 -8.70
C MET A 21 15.60 12.16 -8.77
N MET A 22 16.10 10.99 -8.37
CA MET A 22 15.32 9.75 -8.34
C MET A 22 14.08 10.01 -7.49
N GLU A 23 12.90 9.83 -8.09
CA GLU A 23 11.65 10.00 -7.38
C GLU A 23 11.57 8.98 -6.23
N SER A 24 11.25 9.46 -5.03
CA SER A 24 11.06 8.56 -3.88
C SER A 24 9.85 7.65 -4.11
N GLY A 25 9.89 6.41 -3.59
CA GLY A 25 8.75 5.49 -3.69
C GLY A 25 7.44 6.07 -3.14
N SER A 26 7.52 6.94 -2.12
CA SER A 26 6.36 7.62 -1.55
C SER A 26 5.77 8.68 -2.48
N GLU A 27 6.60 9.43 -3.20
CA GLU A 27 6.14 10.45 -4.14
C GLU A 27 5.49 9.80 -5.37
N HIS A 28 6.09 8.70 -5.85
CA HIS A 28 5.48 7.90 -6.91
C HIS A 28 4.10 7.36 -6.48
N ALA A 29 4.02 6.76 -5.29
CA ALA A 29 2.77 6.26 -4.76
C ALA A 29 1.71 7.37 -4.62
N ARG A 30 2.10 8.56 -4.17
CA ARG A 30 1.22 9.73 -4.05
C ARG A 30 0.63 10.11 -5.41
N ARG A 31 1.45 10.24 -6.44
CA ARG A 31 1.00 10.59 -7.81
C ARG A 31 0.06 9.53 -8.38
N LEU A 32 0.42 8.25 -8.26
CA LEU A 32 -0.39 7.14 -8.78
C LEU A 32 -1.76 7.11 -8.09
N LEU A 33 -1.77 7.14 -6.75
CA LEU A 33 -2.99 7.00 -5.96
C LEU A 33 -3.92 8.21 -6.02
N ALA A 34 -3.40 9.42 -6.32
CA ALA A 34 -4.22 10.62 -6.46
C ALA A 34 -5.27 10.51 -7.58
N LYS A 35 -5.08 9.61 -8.55
CA LYS A 35 -6.06 9.32 -9.61
C LYS A 35 -7.29 8.56 -9.11
N HIS A 36 -7.18 7.90 -7.94
CA HIS A 36 -8.20 6.99 -7.43
C HIS A 36 -8.76 7.42 -6.08
N PHE A 37 -7.95 8.08 -5.24
CA PHE A 37 -8.33 8.47 -3.89
C PHE A 37 -7.95 9.93 -3.63
N GLY A 38 -8.94 10.74 -3.28
CA GLY A 38 -8.70 12.07 -2.70
C GLY A 38 -8.05 11.99 -1.31
N PRO A 39 -7.57 13.13 -0.78
CA PRO A 39 -7.16 13.21 0.61
C PRO A 39 -8.36 12.96 1.52
N THR A 40 -8.24 12.02 2.44
CA THR A 40 -9.24 11.79 3.50
C THR A 40 -9.23 12.95 4.49
N ARG A 41 -10.33 13.14 5.23
CA ARG A 41 -10.42 14.26 6.16
C ARG A 41 -9.41 14.15 7.29
N LEU A 42 -8.91 15.30 7.73
CA LEU A 42 -8.13 15.46 8.96
C LEU A 42 -8.98 16.28 9.92
N VAL A 43 -9.50 15.64 10.97
CA VAL A 43 -10.48 16.24 11.88
C VAL A 43 -9.83 16.48 13.23
N SER A 44 -9.99 17.69 13.78
CA SER A 44 -9.52 17.98 15.14
C SER A 44 -10.26 17.10 16.15
N ALA A 45 -9.55 16.59 17.16
CA ALA A 45 -10.12 15.86 18.29
C ALA A 45 -9.88 16.63 19.60
N PRO A 46 -10.73 17.63 19.94
CA PRO A 46 -10.55 18.45 21.13
C PRO A 46 -10.53 17.64 22.43
N SER A 47 -11.37 16.60 22.53
CA SER A 47 -11.43 15.71 23.71
C SER A 47 -10.15 14.90 23.94
N LEU A 48 -9.31 14.71 22.91
CA LEU A 48 -8.01 14.03 23.01
C LEU A 48 -6.84 15.02 23.13
N SER A 49 -7.11 16.31 22.94
CA SER A 49 -6.07 17.36 22.94
C SER A 49 -5.72 17.81 24.36
N ARG A 50 -4.51 18.35 24.52
CA ARG A 50 -4.01 18.95 25.77
C ARG A 50 -3.39 20.32 25.49
N PRO A 51 -3.23 21.21 26.49
CA PRO A 51 -2.51 22.47 26.28
C PRO A 51 -1.16 22.26 25.59
N GLY A 52 -0.92 22.98 24.50
CA GLY A 52 0.29 22.85 23.67
C GLY A 52 0.37 21.59 22.79
N ARG A 53 -0.66 20.72 22.79
CA ARG A 53 -0.68 19.45 22.04
C ARG A 53 -2.05 19.19 21.42
N ALA A 54 -2.25 19.68 20.20
CA ALA A 54 -3.45 19.39 19.41
C ALA A 54 -3.39 17.97 18.83
N VAL A 55 -4.50 17.24 18.91
CA VAL A 55 -4.66 15.91 18.32
C VAL A 55 -5.62 16.00 17.14
N TYR A 56 -5.26 15.34 16.04
CA TYR A 56 -6.07 15.24 14.84
C TYR A 56 -6.26 13.78 14.45
N LEU A 57 -7.42 13.46 13.89
CA LEU A 57 -7.78 12.14 13.37
C LEU A 57 -7.74 12.17 11.86
N LYS A 58 -6.90 11.32 11.27
CA LYS A 58 -6.87 11.10 9.82
C LYS A 58 -7.86 9.99 9.47
N LEU A 59 -8.98 10.34 8.83
CA LEU A 59 -10.13 9.45 8.67
C LEU A 59 -9.98 8.50 7.46
N GLU A 60 -9.02 7.58 7.54
CA GLU A 60 -8.82 6.56 6.50
C GLU A 60 -9.94 5.51 6.43
N CYS A 61 -10.88 5.53 7.38
CA CYS A 61 -12.12 4.75 7.31
C CYS A 61 -13.08 5.22 6.22
N GLU A 62 -12.90 6.43 5.66
CA GLU A 62 -13.73 6.98 4.58
C GLU A 62 -13.37 6.41 3.20
N LEU A 63 -12.27 5.66 3.11
CA LEU A 63 -11.89 5.00 1.88
C LEU A 63 -12.84 3.84 1.54
N PRO A 64 -12.93 3.43 0.26
CA PRO A 64 -13.94 2.48 -0.21
C PRO A 64 -13.98 1.13 0.52
N THR A 65 -12.85 0.69 1.10
CA THR A 65 -12.77 -0.57 1.85
C THR A 65 -12.75 -0.36 3.37
N GLY A 66 -13.09 0.84 3.84
CA GLY A 66 -13.15 1.18 5.26
C GLY A 66 -11.81 1.26 5.97
N SER A 67 -10.68 1.29 5.24
CA SER A 67 -9.35 1.46 5.83
C SER A 67 -8.29 1.90 4.83
N PHE A 68 -7.13 2.33 5.33
CA PHE A 68 -5.97 2.75 4.53
C PHE A 68 -5.38 1.67 3.61
N LYS A 69 -5.70 0.38 3.85
CA LYS A 69 -5.05 -0.75 3.16
C LYS A 69 -5.29 -0.76 1.64
N VAL A 70 -6.40 -0.17 1.18
CA VAL A 70 -6.71 -0.06 -0.25
C VAL A 70 -5.64 0.72 -1.02
N ARG A 71 -5.01 1.72 -0.37
CA ARG A 71 -3.93 2.50 -0.98
C ARG A 71 -2.74 1.62 -1.35
N GLY A 72 -2.27 0.82 -0.39
CA GLY A 72 -1.13 -0.08 -0.61
C GLY A 72 -1.44 -1.21 -1.59
N ALA A 73 -2.65 -1.78 -1.51
CA ALA A 73 -3.08 -2.82 -2.44
C ALA A 73 -3.12 -2.30 -3.88
N LEU A 74 -3.75 -1.15 -4.11
CA LEU A 74 -3.83 -0.55 -5.44
C LEU A 74 -2.44 -0.19 -5.97
N TYR A 75 -1.61 0.49 -5.17
CA TYR A 75 -0.25 0.84 -5.59
C TYR A 75 0.57 -0.39 -5.97
N SER A 76 0.54 -1.44 -5.14
CA SER A 76 1.29 -2.68 -5.38
C SER A 76 0.85 -3.34 -6.68
N LEU A 77 -0.45 -3.51 -6.91
CA LEU A 77 -0.96 -4.16 -8.11
C LEU A 77 -0.70 -3.31 -9.36
N SER A 78 -0.86 -1.99 -9.31
CA SER A 78 -0.57 -1.10 -10.43
C SER A 78 0.91 -1.16 -10.85
N VAL A 79 1.84 -1.07 -9.89
CA VAL A 79 3.29 -1.16 -10.20
C VAL A 79 3.67 -2.54 -10.73
N ASN A 80 3.04 -3.61 -10.26
CA ASN A 80 3.30 -4.94 -10.79
C ASN A 80 2.73 -5.11 -12.21
N LEU A 81 1.56 -4.54 -12.51
CA LEU A 81 0.98 -4.56 -13.85
C LEU A 81 1.84 -3.85 -14.90
N GLU A 82 2.50 -2.75 -14.51
CA GLU A 82 3.44 -2.05 -15.38
C GLU A 82 4.67 -2.90 -15.73
N ARG A 83 5.04 -3.85 -14.87
CA ARG A 83 6.24 -4.69 -15.02
C ARG A 83 5.98 -6.00 -15.74
N ARG A 84 4.76 -6.53 -15.63
CA ARG A 84 4.37 -7.83 -16.19
C ARG A 84 2.87 -7.94 -16.34
N ALA A 85 2.43 -8.78 -17.27
CA ALA A 85 1.03 -9.20 -17.34
C ALA A 85 0.64 -9.93 -16.04
N LEU A 86 -0.50 -9.56 -15.47
CA LEU A 86 -1.12 -10.23 -14.33
C LEU A 86 -2.55 -10.63 -14.73
N GLY A 87 -2.92 -11.90 -14.52
CA GLY A 87 -4.30 -12.36 -14.70
C GLY A 87 -5.06 -12.51 -13.38
N GLU A 88 -4.34 -12.70 -12.27
CA GLU A 88 -4.90 -12.98 -10.96
C GLU A 88 -3.99 -12.46 -9.84
N VAL A 89 -4.60 -12.08 -8.72
CA VAL A 89 -3.94 -11.87 -7.43
C VAL A 89 -4.48 -12.83 -6.38
N VAL A 90 -3.57 -13.37 -5.57
CA VAL A 90 -3.91 -14.23 -4.43
C VAL A 90 -3.45 -13.57 -3.13
N ALA A 91 -4.30 -13.57 -2.11
CA ALA A 91 -3.93 -13.13 -0.77
C ALA A 91 -4.58 -14.00 0.31
N ALA A 92 -3.91 -14.19 1.44
CA ALA A 92 -4.49 -14.80 2.63
C ALA A 92 -4.79 -13.69 3.65
N SER A 93 -6.07 -13.37 3.87
CA SER A 93 -6.45 -12.33 4.83
C SER A 93 -7.91 -12.37 5.22
N THR A 94 -8.16 -12.25 6.52
CA THR A 94 -9.50 -12.34 7.13
C THR A 94 -10.25 -11.01 7.27
N GLY A 95 -9.75 -9.93 6.65
CA GLY A 95 -10.30 -8.60 6.89
C GLY A 95 -9.82 -7.52 5.93
N ASN A 96 -9.45 -6.36 6.47
CA ASN A 96 -9.19 -5.15 5.69
C ASN A 96 -8.18 -5.33 4.53
N HIS A 97 -7.20 -6.23 4.65
CA HIS A 97 -6.26 -6.47 3.55
C HIS A 97 -6.90 -7.30 2.43
N GLY A 98 -7.65 -8.36 2.76
CA GLY A 98 -8.42 -9.13 1.78
C GLY A 98 -9.39 -8.25 1.00
N ALA A 99 -10.13 -7.39 1.70
CA ALA A 99 -11.02 -6.42 1.07
C ALA A 99 -10.26 -5.40 0.20
N ALA A 100 -9.11 -4.91 0.66
CA ALA A 100 -8.27 -4.01 -0.11
C ALA A 100 -7.74 -4.64 -1.41
N VAL A 101 -7.29 -5.90 -1.35
CA VAL A 101 -6.79 -6.64 -2.53
C VAL A 101 -7.92 -6.94 -3.49
N ALA A 102 -9.06 -7.44 -3.00
CA ALA A 102 -10.24 -7.68 -3.82
C ALA A 102 -10.72 -6.42 -4.53
N TYR A 103 -10.80 -5.30 -3.82
CA TYR A 103 -11.17 -4.00 -4.40
C TYR A 103 -10.18 -3.55 -5.49
N ALA A 104 -8.87 -3.61 -5.19
CA ALA A 104 -7.83 -3.19 -6.13
C ALA A 104 -7.81 -4.08 -7.39
N ALA A 105 -7.96 -5.39 -7.23
CA ALA A 105 -8.06 -6.34 -8.33
C ALA A 105 -9.25 -6.01 -9.24
N ARG A 106 -10.44 -5.86 -8.65
CA ARG A 106 -11.65 -5.48 -9.39
C ARG A 106 -11.46 -4.17 -10.16
N LEU A 107 -10.86 -3.15 -9.53
CA LEU A 107 -10.61 -1.85 -10.16
C LEU A 107 -9.65 -1.95 -11.36
N LEU A 108 -8.70 -2.88 -11.31
CA LEU A 108 -7.68 -3.10 -12.33
C LEU A 108 -8.04 -4.20 -13.34
N GLY A 109 -9.25 -4.79 -13.25
CA GLY A 109 -9.68 -5.86 -14.14
C GLY A 109 -8.98 -7.21 -13.91
N LEU A 110 -8.49 -7.47 -12.69
CA LEU A 110 -7.82 -8.70 -12.30
C LEU A 110 -8.77 -9.64 -11.55
N GLN A 111 -8.54 -10.95 -11.68
CA GLN A 111 -9.17 -11.92 -10.78
C GLN A 111 -8.54 -11.83 -9.38
N ALA A 112 -9.34 -12.08 -8.34
CA ALA A 112 -8.86 -12.11 -6.96
C ALA A 112 -9.32 -13.38 -6.25
N THR A 113 -8.37 -14.10 -5.64
CA THR A 113 -8.63 -15.21 -4.73
C THR A 113 -8.13 -14.86 -3.33
N ILE A 114 -9.05 -14.82 -2.36
CA ILE A 114 -8.78 -14.41 -0.97
C ILE A 114 -9.02 -15.57 -0.02
N PHE A 115 -7.93 -16.18 0.47
CA PHE A 115 -8.01 -17.28 1.42
C PHE A 115 -8.41 -16.78 2.81
N LEU A 116 -9.49 -17.38 3.34
CA LEU A 116 -9.99 -17.19 4.70
C LEU A 116 -9.74 -18.44 5.56
N PRO A 117 -9.67 -18.33 6.90
CA PRO A 117 -9.70 -19.47 7.81
C PRO A 117 -11.07 -20.14 7.76
N GLU A 118 -11.14 -21.37 8.26
CA GLU A 118 -12.34 -22.21 8.25
C GLU A 118 -13.57 -21.57 8.93
N HIS A 119 -13.33 -20.71 9.95
CA HIS A 119 -14.38 -19.99 10.66
C HIS A 119 -14.13 -18.47 10.64
N PRO A 120 -14.32 -17.80 9.50
CA PRO A 120 -14.08 -16.38 9.40
C PRO A 120 -15.21 -15.59 10.08
N ASN A 121 -14.92 -14.37 10.52
CA ASN A 121 -15.97 -13.46 10.95
C ASN A 121 -16.91 -13.19 9.75
N PRO A 122 -18.23 -13.46 9.87
CA PRO A 122 -19.14 -13.42 8.73
C PRO A 122 -19.26 -12.04 8.09
N VAL A 123 -19.18 -10.97 8.89
CA VAL A 123 -19.22 -9.58 8.40
C VAL A 123 -18.00 -9.26 7.54
N LYS A 124 -16.82 -9.77 7.93
CA LYS A 124 -15.59 -9.54 7.17
C LYS A 124 -15.55 -10.39 5.90
N ALA A 125 -16.03 -11.64 5.96
CA ALA A 125 -16.13 -12.51 4.79
C ALA A 125 -17.10 -11.93 3.75
N ALA A 126 -18.30 -11.49 4.16
CA ALA A 126 -19.28 -10.89 3.26
C ALA A 126 -18.72 -9.67 2.51
N ARG A 127 -18.02 -8.77 3.21
CA ARG A 127 -17.36 -7.61 2.59
C ARG A 127 -16.35 -7.97 1.49
N ILE A 128 -15.66 -9.10 1.62
CA ILE A 128 -14.71 -9.56 0.62
C ILE A 128 -15.47 -10.18 -0.56
N ALA A 129 -16.55 -10.91 -0.29
CA ALA A 129 -17.37 -11.56 -1.31
C ALA A 129 -18.09 -10.53 -2.20
N ASP A 130 -18.60 -9.45 -1.62
CA ASP A 130 -19.27 -8.34 -2.33
C ASP A 130 -18.36 -7.64 -3.36
N LEU A 131 -17.04 -7.79 -3.21
CA LEU A 131 -16.05 -7.26 -4.14
C LEU A 131 -15.77 -8.20 -5.33
N ALA A 132 -16.58 -9.24 -5.51
CA ALA A 132 -16.47 -10.28 -6.53
C ALA A 132 -15.16 -11.07 -6.47
N ALA A 133 -14.56 -11.17 -5.28
CA ALA A 133 -13.43 -12.06 -5.05
C ALA A 133 -13.90 -13.50 -4.84
N LYS A 134 -13.12 -14.46 -5.33
CA LYS A 134 -13.22 -15.86 -4.93
C LYS A 134 -12.69 -15.97 -3.50
N ILE A 135 -13.43 -16.64 -2.63
CA ILE A 135 -13.08 -16.86 -1.22
C ILE A 135 -12.95 -18.36 -0.96
#